data_AF-A0A925CX43-F1
#
_entry.id   AF-A0A925CX43-F1
#
_cell.length_a   1.000
_cell.length_b   1.000
_cell.length_c   1.000
_cell.angle_alpha   90.00
_cell.angle_beta   90.00
_cell.angle_gamma   90.00
#
_symmetry.space_group_name_H-M   'P 1'
#
loop_
_entity.id
_entity.type
_entity.pdbx_description
1 polymer ?
#
loop_
_entity_poly.entity_id
_entity_poly.type
_entity_poly.pdbx_seq_one_letter_code
_entity_poly.pdbx_strand_id
1 'polypeptide(L)'
;HLLRENIVSSTAIRTALKEGKTEEANELLGYTFFFDGRVVEGRKLGRTLGYPTANLTIEDHEKVIPANGVYAVRALLLSNDADLEPLQLLKGMMNIGVRPTVDGLDKVIEVNLFDFNTVVYGRKLRVFVHKFLRAEIKFASIDLLKEQLKADEIAAKTLLNSMA
;
A
#
# COMPACT_ATOMS: atom_id res chain seq x y z
N HIS A 1 -22.37 -26.91 -5.52
CA HIS A 1 -21.55 -26.37 -6.63
C HIS A 1 -21.03 -24.98 -6.27
N LEU A 2 -21.92 -24.01 -6.01
CA LEU A 2 -21.61 -22.63 -5.58
C LEU A 2 -20.60 -22.48 -4.43
N LEU A 3 -20.66 -23.32 -3.38
CA LEU A 3 -19.69 -23.27 -2.27
C LEU A 3 -18.26 -23.58 -2.71
N ARG A 4 -18.07 -24.49 -3.67
CA ARG A 4 -16.72 -24.84 -4.17
C ARG A 4 -16.18 -23.75 -5.07
N GLU A 5 -17.03 -23.14 -5.91
CA GLU A 5 -16.64 -22.02 -6.78
C GLU A 5 -16.20 -20.80 -5.94
N ASN A 6 -16.94 -20.47 -4.87
CA ASN A 6 -16.58 -19.38 -3.94
C ASN A 6 -15.26 -19.64 -3.18
N ILE A 7 -14.97 -20.89 -2.83
CA ILE A 7 -13.71 -21.27 -2.17
C ILE A 7 -12.54 -21.20 -3.15
N VAL A 8 -12.74 -21.66 -4.39
CA VAL A 8 -11.73 -21.60 -5.45
C VAL A 8 -11.41 -20.15 -5.80
N SER A 9 -12.42 -19.28 -5.93
CA SER A 9 -12.20 -17.85 -6.20
C SER A 9 -11.48 -17.17 -5.03
N SER A 10 -11.87 -17.44 -3.79
CA SER A 10 -11.20 -16.91 -2.60
C SER A 10 -9.73 -17.34 -2.51
N THR A 11 -9.45 -18.60 -2.84
CA THR A 11 -8.08 -19.13 -2.87
C THR A 11 -7.27 -18.50 -3.99
N ALA A 12 -7.84 -18.39 -5.19
CA ALA A 12 -7.21 -17.78 -6.35
C ALA A 12 -6.87 -16.30 -6.11
N ILE A 13 -7.79 -15.52 -5.54
CA ILE A 13 -7.55 -14.12 -5.15
C ILE A 13 -6.39 -14.02 -4.16
N ARG A 14 -6.39 -14.87 -3.11
CA ARG A 14 -5.31 -14.90 -2.12
C ARG A 14 -3.96 -15.24 -2.74
N THR A 15 -3.92 -16.19 -3.67
CA THR A 15 -2.71 -16.57 -4.39
C THR A 15 -2.23 -15.43 -5.28
N ALA A 16 -3.10 -14.83 -6.09
CA ALA A 16 -2.77 -13.70 -6.96
C ALA A 16 -2.17 -12.53 -6.17
N LEU A 17 -2.77 -12.15 -5.04
CA LEU A 17 -2.23 -11.11 -4.16
C LEU A 17 -0.84 -11.45 -3.61
N LYS A 18 -0.63 -12.70 -3.17
CA LYS A 18 0.66 -13.18 -2.65
C LYS A 18 1.75 -13.29 -3.71
N GLU A 19 1.37 -13.44 -4.97
CA GLU A 19 2.28 -13.47 -6.13
C GLU A 19 2.49 -12.09 -6.76
N GLY A 20 1.87 -11.04 -6.21
CA GLY A 20 1.98 -9.67 -6.73
C GLY A 20 1.13 -9.40 -7.97
N LYS A 21 0.29 -10.36 -8.39
CA LYS A 21 -0.65 -10.26 -9.52
C LYS A 21 -1.90 -9.48 -9.11
N THR A 22 -1.70 -8.21 -8.78
CA THR A 22 -2.74 -7.33 -8.20
C THR A 22 -3.89 -7.12 -9.18
N GLU A 23 -3.58 -6.94 -10.46
CA GLU A 23 -4.59 -6.77 -11.51
C GLU A 23 -5.49 -8.01 -11.64
N GLU A 24 -4.91 -9.21 -11.69
CA GLU A 24 -5.66 -10.47 -11.71
C GLU A 24 -6.57 -10.61 -10.47
N ALA A 25 -6.05 -10.26 -9.29
CA ALA A 25 -6.84 -10.27 -8.07
C ALA A 25 -8.04 -9.29 -8.15
N ASN A 26 -7.82 -8.09 -8.69
CA ASN A 26 -8.86 -7.08 -8.85
C ASN A 26 -9.93 -7.50 -9.87
N GLU A 27 -9.52 -8.15 -10.97
CA GLU A 27 -10.44 -8.73 -11.96
C GLU A 27 -11.31 -9.83 -11.33
N LEU A 28 -10.70 -10.74 -10.58
CA LEU A 28 -11.43 -11.81 -9.87
C LEU A 28 -12.38 -11.28 -8.79
N LEU A 29 -12.02 -10.17 -8.12
CA LEU A 29 -12.85 -9.53 -7.11
C LEU A 29 -14.02 -8.74 -7.71
N GLY A 30 -13.87 -8.22 -8.93
CA GLY A 30 -14.78 -7.24 -9.53
C GLY A 30 -14.68 -5.83 -8.94
N TYR A 31 -13.70 -5.58 -8.07
CA TYR A 31 -13.40 -4.27 -7.48
C TYR A 31 -11.92 -4.18 -7.09
N THR A 32 -11.42 -2.96 -6.85
CA THR A 32 -10.03 -2.76 -6.39
C THR A 32 -9.86 -3.27 -4.97
N PHE A 33 -8.99 -4.27 -4.79
CA PHE A 33 -8.60 -4.79 -3.50
C PHE A 33 -8.18 -3.67 -2.55
N PHE A 34 -8.65 -3.73 -1.30
CA PHE A 34 -8.28 -2.77 -0.28
C PHE A 34 -8.11 -3.41 1.09
N PHE A 35 -7.38 -2.72 1.95
CA PHE A 35 -7.26 -3.02 3.37
C PHE A 35 -7.22 -1.74 4.20
N ASP A 36 -7.55 -1.86 5.47
CA ASP A 36 -7.49 -0.76 6.42
C ASP A 36 -6.25 -0.93 7.31
N GLY A 37 -5.53 0.16 7.55
CA GLY A 37 -4.34 0.19 8.39
C GLY A 37 -4.31 1.42 9.29
N ARG A 38 -3.83 1.26 10.52
CA ARG A 38 -3.61 2.38 11.44
C ARG A 38 -2.25 3.00 11.17
N VAL A 39 -2.19 4.33 11.06
CA VAL A 39 -0.94 5.07 10.92
C VAL A 39 -0.19 5.06 12.23
N VAL A 40 1.02 4.51 12.22
CA VAL A 40 1.93 4.41 13.36
C VAL A 40 3.23 5.15 13.09
N GLU A 41 3.99 5.40 14.16
CA GLU A 41 5.30 6.02 14.04
C GLU A 41 6.33 5.04 13.49
N GLY A 42 7.05 5.46 12.45
CA GLY A 42 8.12 4.68 11.82
C GLY A 42 9.50 5.34 11.98
N ARG A 43 10.48 4.88 11.20
CA ARG A 43 11.86 5.41 11.25
C ARG A 43 12.03 6.79 10.62
N LYS A 44 10.97 7.35 10.00
CA LYS A 44 10.93 8.68 9.36
C LYS A 44 12.03 8.91 8.30
N LEU A 45 12.70 7.86 7.81
CA LEU A 45 13.77 7.96 6.80
C LEU A 45 13.26 8.60 5.51
N GLY A 46 12.05 8.22 5.06
CA GLY A 46 11.42 8.83 3.89
C GLY A 46 11.34 10.36 3.99
N ARG A 47 11.06 10.92 5.17
CA ARG A 47 11.00 12.36 5.39
C ARG A 47 12.33 13.05 5.09
N THR A 48 13.47 12.44 5.45
CA THR A 48 14.80 12.99 5.12
C THR A 48 15.13 12.92 3.62
N LEU A 49 14.41 12.10 2.86
CA LEU A 49 14.57 11.92 1.42
C LEU A 49 13.57 12.74 0.60
N GLY A 50 12.68 13.51 1.24
CA GLY A 50 11.59 14.24 0.57
C GLY A 50 10.35 13.39 0.29
N TYR A 51 10.30 12.15 0.77
CA TYR A 51 9.20 11.20 0.61
C TYR A 51 8.60 10.82 1.97
N PRO A 52 7.84 11.71 2.63
CA PRO A 52 7.22 11.39 3.91
C PRO A 52 6.29 10.17 3.77
N THR A 53 6.49 9.14 4.59
CA THR A 53 5.69 7.91 4.57
C THR A 53 4.90 7.75 5.87
N ALA A 54 3.64 7.35 5.73
CA ALA A 54 2.84 6.79 6.81
C ALA A 54 3.19 5.30 6.93
N ASN A 55 3.70 4.87 8.10
CA ASN A 55 3.85 3.45 8.39
C ASN A 55 2.50 2.90 8.85
N LEU A 56 2.08 1.74 8.34
CA LEU A 56 0.79 1.14 8.66
C LEU A 56 0.95 -0.13 9.47
N THR A 57 0.12 -0.26 10.51
CA THR A 57 -0.13 -1.53 11.20
C THR A 57 -1.52 -2.02 10.83
N ILE A 58 -1.61 -3.30 10.47
CA ILE A 58 -2.88 -3.96 10.14
C ILE A 58 -3.39 -4.61 11.42
N GLU A 59 -4.57 -4.17 11.88
CA GLU A 59 -5.19 -4.69 13.11
C GLU A 59 -5.86 -6.06 12.90
N ASP A 60 -6.30 -6.35 11.67
CA ASP A 60 -6.89 -7.63 11.29
C ASP A 60 -5.80 -8.61 10.84
N HIS A 61 -5.46 -9.57 11.70
CA HIS A 61 -4.43 -10.57 11.45
C HIS A 61 -4.78 -11.58 10.34
N GLU A 62 -6.07 -11.74 9.99
CA GLU A 62 -6.50 -12.62 8.90
C GLU A 62 -6.48 -11.94 7.53
N LYS A 63 -6.30 -10.60 7.52
CA LYS A 63 -6.26 -9.80 6.32
C LYS A 63 -5.07 -10.19 5.46
N VAL A 64 -5.35 -10.52 4.21
CA VAL A 64 -4.31 -10.84 3.23
C VAL A 64 -3.59 -9.56 2.86
N ILE A 65 -2.27 -9.54 3.07
CA ILE A 65 -1.41 -8.46 2.60
C ILE A 65 -0.74 -8.93 1.30
N PRO A 66 -0.71 -8.10 0.24
CA PRO A 66 -0.05 -8.44 -1.01
C PRO A 66 1.43 -8.81 -0.83
N ALA A 67 2.03 -9.31 -1.90
CA ALA A 67 3.45 -9.59 -1.99
C ALA A 67 4.31 -8.38 -1.56
N ASN A 68 5.60 -8.64 -1.32
CA ASN A 68 6.52 -7.54 -1.09
C ASN A 68 6.79 -6.81 -2.41
N GLY A 69 6.92 -5.48 -2.34
CA GLY A 69 7.22 -4.62 -3.48
C GLY A 69 6.55 -3.26 -3.38
N VAL A 70 6.61 -2.54 -4.49
CA VAL A 70 6.06 -1.19 -4.63
C VAL A 70 4.79 -1.23 -5.46
N TYR A 71 3.79 -0.48 -5.02
CA TYR A 71 2.45 -0.46 -5.58
C TYR A 71 1.98 0.97 -5.84
N ALA A 72 1.22 1.15 -6.91
CA ALA A 72 0.40 2.35 -7.09
C ALA A 72 -0.90 2.17 -6.28
N VAL A 73 -1.21 3.15 -5.42
CA VAL A 73 -2.34 3.07 -4.50
C VAL A 73 -3.15 4.36 -4.50
N ARG A 74 -4.42 4.24 -4.12
CA ARG A 74 -5.18 5.36 -3.58
C ARG A 74 -5.44 5.11 -2.10
N ALA A 75 -5.48 6.15 -1.29
CA ALA A 75 -5.76 6.04 0.13
C ALA A 75 -6.84 7.01 0.56
N LEU A 76 -7.71 6.55 1.45
CA LEU A 76 -8.76 7.34 2.06
C LEU A 76 -8.48 7.46 3.55
N LEU A 77 -8.39 8.69 4.04
CA LEU A 77 -8.33 8.95 5.48
C LEU A 77 -9.71 8.75 6.09
N LEU A 78 -9.84 7.73 6.94
CA LEU A 78 -11.09 7.47 7.63
C LEU A 78 -11.25 8.48 8.78
N SER A 79 -12.42 9.11 8.85
CA SER A 79 -12.85 9.94 9.96
C SER A 79 -13.74 9.14 10.89
N ASN A 80 -13.56 9.32 12.20
CA ASN A 80 -14.51 8.86 13.22
C ASN A 80 -15.44 9.99 13.71
N ASP A 81 -15.14 11.25 13.38
CA ASP A 81 -15.94 12.41 13.82
C ASP A 81 -16.80 12.93 12.68
N ALA A 82 -18.05 13.25 13.03
CA ALA A 82 -19.05 13.83 12.14
C ALA A 82 -18.71 15.26 11.68
N ASP A 83 -17.70 15.89 12.28
CA ASP A 83 -17.29 17.28 12.01
C ASP A 83 -16.05 17.38 11.09
N LEU A 84 -15.63 16.29 10.44
CA LEU A 84 -14.38 16.28 9.68
C LEU A 84 -14.59 16.48 8.17
N GLU A 85 -13.64 17.24 7.62
CA GLU A 85 -13.32 17.46 6.20
C GLU A 85 -13.73 16.32 5.27
N PRO A 86 -14.15 16.61 4.03
CA PRO A 86 -14.59 15.60 3.08
C PRO A 86 -13.54 14.47 2.95
N LEU A 87 -14.04 13.23 2.91
CA LEU A 87 -13.24 12.04 2.67
C LEU A 87 -12.37 12.26 1.41
N GLN A 88 -11.10 12.58 1.61
CA GLN A 88 -10.19 12.87 0.51
C GLN A 88 -9.54 11.56 0.04
N LEU A 89 -9.82 11.21 -1.21
CA LEU A 89 -9.14 10.10 -1.89
C LEU A 89 -7.81 10.59 -2.46
N LEU A 90 -6.73 10.26 -1.77
CA LEU A 90 -5.37 10.67 -2.12
C LEU A 90 -4.71 9.62 -3.01
N LYS A 91 -3.87 10.07 -3.95
CA LYS A 91 -3.01 9.18 -4.74
C LYS A 91 -1.71 8.96 -3.98
N GLY A 92 -1.08 7.81 -4.20
CA GLY A 92 0.20 7.52 -3.56
C GLY A 92 0.91 6.32 -4.15
N MET A 93 2.06 6.05 -3.56
CA MET A 93 2.77 4.78 -3.73
C MET A 93 2.93 4.10 -2.37
N MET A 94 2.89 2.78 -2.37
CA MET A 94 3.03 1.97 -1.18
C MET A 94 4.19 1.01 -1.36
N ASN A 95 5.04 0.89 -0.35
CA ASN A 95 6.05 -0.15 -0.24
C ASN A 95 5.61 -1.19 0.81
N ILE A 96 5.66 -2.46 0.45
CA ILE A 96 5.53 -3.60 1.37
C ILE A 96 6.88 -4.29 1.41
N GLY A 97 7.50 -4.33 2.58
CA GLY A 97 8.80 -4.96 2.77
C GLY A 97 8.87 -5.81 4.03
N VAL A 98 10.06 -6.34 4.30
CA VAL A 98 10.35 -7.09 5.52
C VAL A 98 11.49 -6.45 6.30
N ARG A 99 11.35 -6.44 7.62
CA ARG A 99 12.37 -6.00 8.55
C ARG A 99 12.86 -7.19 9.38
N PRO A 100 14.17 -7.48 9.36
CA PRO A 100 14.77 -8.39 10.33
C PRO A 100 14.57 -7.85 11.75
N THR A 101 13.98 -8.66 12.61
CA THR A 101 13.86 -8.44 14.05
C THR A 101 14.48 -9.63 14.79
N VAL A 102 14.70 -9.48 16.10
CA VAL A 102 15.29 -10.53 16.94
C VAL A 102 14.41 -11.80 16.93
N ASP A 103 13.09 -11.61 16.83
CA ASP A 103 12.09 -12.68 16.90
C ASP A 103 11.57 -13.13 15.51
N GLY A 104 12.10 -12.57 14.40
CA GLY A 104 11.72 -12.99 13.05
C GLY A 104 11.81 -11.93 11.96
N LEU A 105 10.87 -11.99 11.01
CA LEU A 105 10.73 -11.04 9.91
C LEU A 105 9.37 -10.34 10.03
N ASP A 106 9.38 -9.06 10.38
CA ASP A 106 8.16 -8.26 10.44
C ASP A 106 7.88 -7.61 9.09
N LYS A 107 6.65 -7.77 8.58
CA LYS A 107 6.20 -7.00 7.41
C LYS A 107 6.05 -5.53 7.78
N VAL A 108 6.56 -4.66 6.93
CA VAL A 108 6.44 -3.21 7.06
C VAL A 108 5.69 -2.69 5.84
N ILE A 109 4.64 -1.91 6.08
CA ILE A 109 3.85 -1.26 5.05
C ILE A 109 4.05 0.24 5.18
N GLU A 110 4.56 0.88 4.14
CA GLU A 110 4.81 2.32 4.10
C GLU A 110 4.06 2.94 2.92
N VAL A 111 3.22 3.94 3.19
CA VAL A 111 2.48 4.65 2.15
C VAL A 111 3.00 6.09 2.06
N ASN A 112 3.46 6.48 0.89
CA ASN A 112 3.74 7.87 0.54
C ASN A 112 2.53 8.42 -0.22
N LEU A 113 1.88 9.44 0.35
CA LEU A 113 0.73 10.11 -0.25
C LEU A 113 1.23 11.35 -1.01
N PHE A 114 0.80 11.49 -2.25
CA PHE A 114 1.19 12.60 -3.10
C PHE A 114 0.42 13.86 -2.71
N ASP A 115 1.09 14.99 -2.79
CA ASP A 115 0.52 16.33 -2.52
C ASP A 115 -0.11 16.43 -1.11
N PHE A 116 0.34 15.59 -0.17
CA PHE A 116 -0.15 15.50 1.20
C PHE A 116 1.00 15.50 2.20
N ASN A 117 1.15 16.63 2.92
CA ASN A 117 2.28 16.86 3.83
C ASN A 117 1.91 16.73 5.31
N THR A 118 0.69 16.30 5.63
CA THR A 118 0.20 16.20 7.01
C THR A 118 0.42 14.80 7.56
N VAL A 119 1.01 14.69 8.75
CA VAL A 119 1.17 13.40 9.42
C VAL A 119 -0.04 13.13 10.31
N VAL A 120 -0.75 12.04 10.05
CA VAL A 120 -2.04 11.70 10.68
C VAL A 120 -1.92 10.47 11.60
N TYR A 121 -0.97 10.51 12.54
CA TYR A 121 -0.75 9.40 13.49
C TYR A 121 -2.04 9.00 14.22
N GLY A 122 -2.18 7.69 14.46
CA GLY A 122 -3.34 7.11 15.14
C GLY A 122 -4.59 6.99 14.28
N ARG A 123 -4.66 7.68 13.13
CA ARG A 123 -5.80 7.62 12.20
C ARG A 123 -5.76 6.33 11.36
N LYS A 124 -6.93 5.91 10.87
CA LYS A 124 -7.06 4.77 9.95
C LYS A 124 -7.01 5.26 8.51
N LEU A 125 -6.22 4.58 7.69
CA LEU A 125 -6.21 4.72 6.24
C LEU A 125 -6.80 3.47 5.61
N ARG A 126 -7.76 3.65 4.69
CA ARG A 126 -8.13 2.60 3.74
C ARG A 126 -7.25 2.73 2.51
N VAL A 127 -6.51 1.68 2.16
CA VAL A 127 -5.58 1.65 1.04
C VAL A 127 -6.16 0.76 -0.06
N PHE A 128 -6.44 1.35 -1.22
CA PHE A 128 -6.85 0.68 -2.45
C PHE A 128 -5.61 0.36 -3.29
N VAL A 129 -5.38 -0.91 -3.59
CA VAL A 129 -4.19 -1.40 -4.27
C VAL A 129 -4.49 -1.58 -5.76
N HIS A 130 -4.04 -0.64 -6.59
CA HIS A 130 -4.38 -0.61 -8.01
C HIS A 130 -3.46 -1.48 -8.86
N LYS A 131 -2.14 -1.37 -8.66
CA LYS A 131 -1.16 -2.06 -9.48
C LYS A 131 0.15 -2.31 -8.75
N PHE A 132 0.75 -3.47 -8.99
CA PHE A 132 2.13 -3.75 -8.65
C PHE A 132 3.09 -3.07 -9.64
N LEU A 133 3.99 -2.23 -9.14
CA LEU A 133 4.96 -1.50 -9.96
C LEU A 133 6.27 -2.26 -10.11
N ARG A 134 6.82 -2.79 -9.01
CA ARG A 134 8.08 -3.54 -9.00
C ARG A 134 8.31 -4.28 -7.69
N ALA A 135 9.19 -5.27 -7.72
CA ALA A 135 9.70 -5.93 -6.52
C ALA A 135 10.60 -4.99 -5.68
N GLU A 136 10.89 -5.40 -4.45
CA GLU A 136 11.88 -4.74 -3.59
C GLU A 136 13.28 -4.79 -4.23
N ILE A 137 14.02 -3.69 -4.12
CA ILE A 137 15.38 -3.55 -4.65
C ILE A 137 16.28 -3.08 -3.51
N LYS A 138 17.48 -3.68 -3.38
CA LYS A 138 18.52 -3.16 -2.50
C LYS A 138 19.31 -2.08 -3.25
N PHE A 139 19.46 -0.92 -2.65
CA PHE A 139 20.22 0.19 -3.24
C PHE A 139 21.61 0.26 -2.62
N ALA A 140 22.62 0.48 -3.46
CA ALA A 140 24.01 0.66 -3.04
C ALA A 140 24.27 2.07 -2.46
N SER A 141 23.39 3.04 -2.71
CA SER A 141 23.50 4.41 -2.20
C SER A 141 22.14 5.06 -1.99
N ILE A 142 22.13 6.14 -1.21
CA ILE A 142 20.93 6.96 -0.98
C ILE A 142 20.46 7.65 -2.26
N ASP A 143 21.37 8.05 -3.15
CA ASP A 143 21.00 8.74 -4.39
C ASP A 143 20.29 7.81 -5.37
N LEU A 144 20.76 6.55 -5.50
CA LEU A 144 20.05 5.53 -6.29
C LEU A 144 18.65 5.24 -5.74
N LEU A 145 18.49 5.24 -4.41
CA LEU A 145 17.18 5.10 -3.79
C LEU A 145 16.27 6.28 -4.16
N LYS A 146 16.77 7.53 -4.09
CA LYS A 146 15.99 8.72 -4.46
C LYS A 146 15.57 8.71 -5.92
N GLU A 147 16.47 8.34 -6.82
CA GLU A 147 16.18 8.22 -8.26
C GLU A 147 15.06 7.21 -8.50
N GLN A 148 15.12 6.05 -7.85
CA GLN A 148 14.09 5.03 -7.98
C GLN A 148 12.76 5.48 -7.38
N LEU A 149 12.75 6.14 -6.21
CA LEU A 149 11.51 6.67 -5.60
C LEU A 149 10.82 7.68 -6.53
N LYS A 150 11.60 8.51 -7.23
CA LYS A 150 11.06 9.44 -8.23
C LYS A 150 10.48 8.72 -9.44
N ALA A 151 11.14 7.68 -9.94
CA ALA A 151 10.61 6.85 -11.02
C ALA A 151 9.30 6.16 -10.62
N ASP A 152 9.24 5.62 -9.39
CA ASP A 152 8.05 4.98 -8.84
C ASP A 152 6.88 5.98 -8.69
N GLU A 153 7.16 7.19 -8.21
CA GLU A 153 6.17 8.28 -8.11
C GLU A 153 5.59 8.64 -9.49
N ILE A 154 6.44 8.82 -10.51
CA ILE A 154 6.01 9.15 -11.88
C ILE A 154 5.14 8.02 -12.44
N ALA A 155 5.56 6.77 -12.28
CA ALA A 155 4.80 5.61 -12.74
C ALA A 155 3.43 5.52 -12.06
N ALA A 156 3.38 5.69 -10.73
CA ALA A 156 2.15 5.69 -9.95
C ALA A 156 1.22 6.84 -10.37
N LYS A 157 1.72 8.07 -10.49
CA LYS A 157 0.93 9.23 -10.93
C LYS A 157 0.37 9.03 -12.33
N THR A 158 1.19 8.59 -13.29
CA THR A 158 0.76 8.35 -14.67
C THR A 158 -0.39 7.36 -14.72
N LEU A 159 -0.25 6.22 -14.03
CA LEU A 159 -1.28 5.19 -13.96
C LEU A 159 -2.55 5.66 -13.26
N LEU A 160 -2.43 6.32 -12.10
CA LEU A 160 -3.60 6.75 -11.33
C LEU A 160 -4.32 7.94 -11.96
N ASN A 161 -3.67 8.67 -12.86
CA ASN A 161 -4.28 9.74 -13.65
C ASN A 161 -5.06 9.19 -14.85
N SER A 162 -4.64 8.07 -15.45
CA SER A 162 -5.35 7.45 -16.57
C SER A 162 -6.58 6.64 -16.15
N MET A 163 -6.71 6.33 -14.85
CA MET A 163 -7.85 5.61 -14.27
C MET A 163 -8.96 6.56 -13.81
N ALA A 164 -9.34 7.53 -14.67
CA ALA A 164 -10.43 8.47 -14.42
C ALA A 164 -11.79 7.84 -14.72
#